data_AF-A0A5H8RRX8-F1
#
_entry.id   AF-A0A5H8RRX8-F1
#
_cell.length_a   1.000
_cell.length_b   1.000
_cell.length_c   1.000
_cell.angle_alpha   90.00
_cell.angle_beta   90.00
_cell.angle_gamma   90.00
#
_symmetry.space_group_name_H-M   'P 1'
#
loop_
_entity.id
_entity.type
_entity.pdbx_description
1 polymer ?
#
loop_
_entity_poly.entity_id
_entity_poly.type
_entity_poly.pdbx_seq_one_letter_code
_entity_poly.pdbx_strand_id
1 'polypeptide(L)'
;MAKNPKEVEAKMAALGCTGRRITMDLIKSHIDSVEYETVTINGQKMMFCGIKMDNGFVAVGKPATCIDPANWREEIGRQVSYDNSFEELWKLEAYRLMSGY
;
A
#
# COMPACT_ATOMS: atom_id res chain seq x y z
N MET A 1 7.31 -9.39 3.97
CA MET A 1 8.71 -9.07 3.58
C MET A 1 8.65 -8.24 2.31
N ALA A 2 8.54 -6.92 2.43
CA ALA A 2 8.58 -6.04 1.28
C ALA A 2 10.01 -6.10 0.71
N LYS A 3 10.18 -6.75 -0.44
CA LYS A 3 11.42 -6.66 -1.21
C LYS A 3 11.66 -5.18 -1.50
N ASN A 4 12.84 -4.68 -1.14
CA ASN A 4 13.21 -3.29 -1.36
C ASN A 4 12.98 -2.94 -2.84
N PRO A 5 12.06 -2.01 -3.17
CA PRO A 5 11.70 -1.71 -4.56
C PRO A 5 12.91 -1.32 -5.41
N LYS A 6 13.88 -0.61 -4.81
CA LYS A 6 15.13 -0.21 -5.47
C LYS A 6 16.00 -1.40 -5.87
N GLU A 7 16.06 -2.45 -5.05
CA GLU A 7 16.81 -3.66 -5.38
C GLU A 7 16.16 -4.45 -6.53
N VAL A 8 14.82 -4.46 -6.56
CA VAL A 8 14.08 -5.10 -7.65
C VAL A 8 14.30 -4.33 -8.96
N GLU A 9 14.24 -3.00 -8.92
CA GLU A 9 14.51 -2.15 -10.09
C GLU A 9 15.94 -2.31 -10.61
N ALA A 10 16.93 -2.36 -9.73
CA ALA A 10 18.33 -2.60 -10.12
C ALA A 10 18.50 -3.97 -10.80
N LYS A 11 17.85 -5.03 -10.28
CA LYS A 11 17.85 -6.35 -10.91
C LYS A 11 17.14 -6.36 -12.26
N MET A 12 16.01 -5.68 -12.38
CA MET A 12 15.28 -5.55 -13.64
C MET A 12 16.10 -4.83 -14.72
N ALA A 13 16.82 -3.77 -14.33
CA ALA A 13 17.73 -3.07 -15.24
C ALA A 13 18.87 -3.98 -15.71
N ALA A 14 19.50 -4.73 -14.78
CA ALA A 14 20.56 -5.68 -15.10
C ALA A 14 20.10 -6.81 -16.04
N LEU A 15 18.82 -7.21 -15.96
CA LEU A 15 18.22 -8.25 -16.79
C LEU A 15 17.60 -7.72 -18.10
N GLY A 16 17.71 -6.41 -18.37
CA GLY A 16 17.19 -5.81 -19.62
C GLY A 16 15.67 -5.74 -19.70
N CYS A 17 14.95 -5.66 -18.56
CA CYS A 17 13.50 -5.56 -18.54
C CYS A 17 13.02 -4.17 -18.99
N THR A 18 12.65 -4.01 -20.27
CA THR A 18 12.22 -2.73 -20.88
C THR A 18 10.71 -2.59 -21.11
N GLY A 19 9.91 -3.58 -20.70
CA GLY A 19 8.46 -3.56 -20.88
C GLY A 19 7.72 -2.48 -20.08
N ARG A 20 6.46 -2.22 -20.44
CA ARG A 20 5.55 -1.32 -19.71
C ARG A 20 5.39 -1.81 -18.27
N ARG A 21 5.51 -0.91 -17.29
CA ARG A 21 5.42 -1.24 -15.87
C ARG A 21 4.80 -0.10 -15.07
N ILE A 22 4.26 -0.46 -13.91
CA ILE A 22 3.82 0.48 -12.89
C ILE A 22 5.02 0.75 -11.98
N THR A 23 5.24 2.01 -11.65
CA THR A 23 6.25 2.41 -10.68
C THR A 23 5.56 2.86 -9.41
N MET A 24 6.26 2.72 -8.28
CA MET A 24 5.77 3.24 -7.01
C MET A 24 5.55 4.75 -7.07
N ASP A 25 6.43 5.47 -7.76
CA ASP A 25 6.34 6.93 -7.91
C ASP A 25 5.11 7.35 -8.72
N LEU A 26 4.71 6.57 -9.73
CA LEU A 26 3.48 6.83 -10.49
C LEU A 26 2.24 6.69 -9.61
N ILE A 27 2.15 5.63 -8.80
CA ILE A 27 1.01 5.48 -7.88
C ILE A 27 0.99 6.63 -6.89
N LYS A 28 2.15 6.95 -6.31
CA LYS A 28 2.29 8.03 -5.32
C LYS A 28 1.96 9.40 -5.88
N SER A 29 2.25 9.68 -7.15
CA SER A 29 1.92 10.98 -7.77
C SER A 29 0.42 11.22 -7.90
N HIS A 30 -0.41 10.18 -7.80
CA HIS A 30 -1.87 10.26 -7.83
C HIS A 30 -2.51 10.20 -6.43
N ILE A 31 -1.73 10.12 -5.34
CA ILE A 31 -2.27 10.16 -3.99
C ILE A 31 -2.62 11.61 -3.62
N ASP A 32 -3.88 11.84 -3.29
CA ASP A 32 -4.40 13.12 -2.79
C ASP A 32 -4.18 13.24 -1.28
N SER A 33 -4.63 12.24 -0.52
CA SER A 33 -4.48 12.23 0.95
C SER A 33 -4.40 10.82 1.51
N VAL A 34 -3.88 10.72 2.74
CA VAL A 34 -3.78 9.47 3.50
C VAL A 34 -4.32 9.70 4.90
N GLU A 35 -5.28 8.88 5.31
CA GLU A 35 -5.90 8.94 6.64
C GLU A 35 -5.78 7.59 7.34
N TYR A 36 -5.71 7.63 8.67
CA TYR A 36 -5.57 6.45 9.51
C TYR A 36 -6.65 6.46 10.57
N GLU A 37 -7.25 5.31 10.81
CA GLU A 37 -8.26 5.14 11.84
C GLU A 37 -7.99 3.87 12.64
N THR A 38 -8.04 3.97 13.96
CA THR A 38 -7.89 2.79 14.84
C THR A 38 -9.25 2.33 15.33
N VAL A 39 -9.62 1.11 14.94
CA VAL A 39 -10.87 0.47 15.35
C VAL A 39 -10.57 -0.63 16.35
N THR A 40 -11.42 -0.78 17.37
CA THR A 40 -11.33 -1.90 18.32
C THR A 40 -12.52 -2.84 18.13
N ILE A 41 -12.25 -4.10 17.79
CA ILE A 41 -13.27 -5.14 17.57
C ILE A 41 -12.99 -6.26 18.58
N ASN A 42 -13.96 -6.59 19.44
CA ASN A 42 -13.80 -7.63 20.48
C ASN A 42 -12.55 -7.45 21.36
N GLY A 43 -12.21 -6.20 21.72
CA GLY A 43 -11.02 -5.87 22.50
C GLY A 43 -9.71 -5.85 21.72
N GLN A 44 -9.73 -6.19 20.42
CA GLN A 44 -8.58 -6.22 19.54
C GLN A 44 -8.44 -4.90 18.77
N LYS A 45 -7.31 -4.20 18.93
CA LYS A 45 -7.01 -2.98 18.16
C LYS A 45 -6.55 -3.32 16.74
N MET A 46 -7.08 -2.59 15.77
CA MET A 46 -6.79 -2.67 14.35
C MET A 46 -6.59 -1.26 13.80
N MET A 47 -5.52 -1.01 13.04
CA MET A 47 -5.34 0.26 12.35
C MET A 47 -5.65 0.11 10.86
N PHE A 48 -6.60 0.88 10.38
CA PHE A 48 -6.89 1.02 8.95
C PHE A 48 -6.13 2.21 8.38
N CYS A 49 -5.83 2.13 7.09
CA CYS A 49 -5.30 3.22 6.30
C CYS A 49 -6.20 3.39 5.08
N GLY A 50 -6.69 4.61 4.86
CA GLY A 50 -7.40 5.01 3.65
C GLY A 50 -6.46 5.85 2.81
N ILE A 51 -6.17 5.41 1.58
CA ILE A 51 -5.41 6.18 0.60
C ILE A 51 -6.38 6.71 -0.44
N LYS A 52 -6.61 8.02 -0.41
CA LYS A 52 -7.46 8.71 -1.37
C LYS A 52 -6.64 9.11 -2.60
N MET A 53 -7.13 8.74 -3.77
CA MET A 53 -6.55 9.09 -5.06
C MET A 53 -7.14 10.41 -5.59
N ASP A 54 -6.43 11.07 -6.49
CA ASP A 54 -6.83 12.34 -7.14
C ASP A 54 -8.17 12.27 -7.91
N ASN A 55 -8.58 11.08 -8.32
CA ASN A 55 -9.89 10.80 -8.93
C ASN A 55 -11.02 10.55 -7.91
N GLY A 56 -10.73 10.63 -6.60
CA GLY A 56 -11.70 10.43 -5.51
C GLY A 56 -11.87 8.98 -5.06
N PHE A 57 -11.24 7.99 -5.72
CA PHE A 57 -11.25 6.60 -5.24
C PHE A 57 -10.45 6.47 -3.94
N VAL A 58 -10.96 5.68 -2.98
CA VAL A 58 -10.27 5.40 -1.72
C VAL A 58 -9.92 3.93 -1.65
N ALA A 59 -8.62 3.63 -1.63
CA ALA A 59 -8.13 2.29 -1.40
C ALA A 59 -7.97 2.04 0.10
N VAL A 60 -8.51 0.90 0.56
CA VAL A 60 -8.36 0.42 1.93
C VAL A 60 -7.91 -1.03 1.87
N GLY A 61 -6.74 -1.30 2.44
CA GLY A 61 -6.19 -2.64 2.56
C GLY A 61 -6.60 -3.33 3.85
N LYS A 62 -6.00 -4.50 4.09
CA LYS A 62 -6.12 -5.17 5.39
C LYS A 62 -5.55 -4.27 6.49
N PRO A 63 -6.22 -4.16 7.66
CA PRO A 63 -5.70 -3.36 8.74
C PRO A 63 -4.42 -3.98 9.33
N ALA A 64 -3.61 -3.16 9.98
CA ALA A 64 -2.57 -3.64 10.88
C ALA A 64 -3.23 -4.17 12.17
N THR A 65 -2.93 -5.41 12.56
CA THR A 65 -3.51 -6.06 13.74
C THR A 65 -2.43 -6.31 14.79
N CYS A 66 -2.69 -5.97 16.05
CA CYS A 66 -1.70 -6.08 17.13
C CYS A 66 -2.08 -7.16 18.15
N ILE A 67 -1.46 -8.33 18.08
CA ILE A 67 -1.83 -9.49 18.92
C ILE A 67 -1.79 -9.19 20.43
N ASP A 68 -0.80 -8.41 20.88
CA ASP A 68 -0.65 -8.02 22.27
C ASP A 68 -0.72 -6.49 22.40
N PRO A 69 -1.75 -5.93 23.07
CA PRO A 69 -1.89 -4.49 23.26
C PRO A 69 -0.67 -3.80 23.89
N ALA A 70 0.14 -4.49 24.70
CA ALA A 70 1.37 -3.93 25.27
C ALA A 70 2.43 -3.59 24.21
N ASN A 71 2.36 -4.27 23.06
CA ASN A 71 3.23 -4.06 21.91
C ASN A 71 2.66 -3.07 20.89
N TRP A 72 1.54 -2.41 21.20
CA TRP A 72 1.00 -1.40 20.31
C TRP A 72 1.99 -0.25 20.11
N ARG A 73 2.33 0.01 18.85
CA ARG A 73 3.14 1.16 18.42
C ARG A 73 2.44 1.77 17.21
N GLU A 74 2.04 3.03 17.34
CA GLU A 74 1.27 3.72 16.32
C GLU A 74 2.03 3.79 14.98
N GLU A 75 3.33 4.08 15.05
CA GLU A 75 4.22 4.14 13.87
C GLU A 75 4.24 2.82 13.09
N ILE A 76 4.31 1.69 13.78
CA ILE A 76 4.27 0.36 13.16
C ILE A 76 2.90 0.10 12.55
N GLY A 77 1.83 0.46 13.26
CA GLY A 77 0.46 0.33 12.76
C GLY A 77 0.25 1.14 11.47
N ARG A 78 0.74 2.39 11.43
CA ARG A 78 0.63 3.27 10.27
C ARG A 78 1.39 2.68 9.09
N GLN A 79 2.63 2.24 9.30
CA GLN A 79 3.43 1.63 8.26
C GLN A 79 2.77 0.38 7.67
N VAL A 80 2.37 -0.57 8.51
CA VAL A 80 1.79 -1.85 8.05
C VAL A 80 0.45 -1.64 7.34
N SER A 81 -0.41 -0.79 7.89
CA SER A 81 -1.73 -0.50 7.28
C SER A 81 -1.60 0.27 5.97
N TYR A 82 -0.64 1.21 5.88
CA TYR A 82 -0.30 1.89 4.63
C TYR A 82 0.20 0.91 3.58
N ASP A 83 1.17 0.06 3.92
CA ASP A 83 1.75 -0.92 2.98
C ASP A 83 0.65 -1.86 2.44
N ASN A 84 -0.24 -2.35 3.31
CA ASN A 84 -1.36 -3.20 2.92
C ASN A 84 -2.34 -2.48 1.97
N SER A 85 -2.61 -1.19 2.20
CA SER A 85 -3.53 -0.40 1.38
C SER A 85 -2.90 0.00 0.05
N PHE A 86 -1.60 0.28 0.05
CA PHE A 86 -0.82 0.56 -1.14
C PHE A 86 -0.68 -0.67 -2.04
N GLU A 87 -0.61 -1.88 -1.46
CA GLU A 87 -0.62 -3.13 -2.23
C GLU A 87 -1.93 -3.30 -3.04
N GLU A 88 -3.08 -2.89 -2.49
CA GLU A 88 -4.34 -2.92 -3.22
C GLU A 88 -4.34 -1.96 -4.41
N LEU A 89 -3.78 -0.75 -4.26
CA LEU A 89 -3.57 0.17 -5.38
C LEU A 89 -2.71 -0.46 -6.47
N TRP A 90 -1.64 -1.17 -6.10
CA TRP A 90 -0.78 -1.84 -7.06
C TRP A 90 -1.55 -2.86 -7.92
N LYS A 91 -2.41 -3.67 -7.29
CA LYS A 91 -3.25 -4.66 -7.98
C LYS A 91 -4.25 -3.99 -8.93
N LEU A 92 -4.88 -2.92 -8.49
CA LEU A 92 -5.87 -2.17 -9.28
C LEU A 92 -5.22 -1.48 -10.47
N GLU A 93 -4.05 -0.86 -10.29
CA GLU A 93 -3.29 -0.25 -11.37
C GLU A 93 -2.84 -1.30 -12.40
N ALA A 94 -2.41 -2.48 -11.95
CA ALA A 94 -2.07 -3.59 -12.84
C ALA A 94 -3.28 -4.02 -13.68
N TYR A 95 -4.43 -4.19 -13.03
CA TYR A 95 -5.68 -4.51 -13.72
C TYR A 95 -6.05 -3.42 -14.75
N ARG A 96 -5.96 -2.13 -14.38
CA ARG A 96 -6.23 -1.00 -15.28
C ARG A 96 -5.36 -1.07 -16.53
N LEU A 97 -4.05 -1.24 -16.37
CA LEU A 97 -3.11 -1.31 -17.50
C LEU A 97 -3.32 -2.53 -18.40
N MET A 98 -3.75 -3.67 -17.84
CA MET A 98 -4.03 -4.88 -18.61
C MET A 98 -5.39 -4.86 -19.31
N SER A 99 -6.34 -4.06 -18.81
CA SER A 99 -7.71 -4.02 -19.34
C SER A 99 -7.86 -3.25 -20.66
N GLY A 100 -6.79 -2.62 -21.16
CA GLY A 100 -6.77 -1.97 -22.47
C GLY A 100 -7.65 -0.73 -22.63
N TYR A 101 -8.16 -0.19 -21.52
CA TYR A 101 -8.83 1.12 -21.45
C TYR A 101 -7.82 2.26 -21.31
#